data_AF-A0A918VNK2-F1
#
_entry.id   AF-A0A918VNK2-F1
#
_cell.length_a   1.000
_cell.length_b   1.000
_cell.length_c   1.000
_cell.angle_alpha   90.00
_cell.angle_beta   90.00
_cell.angle_gamma   90.00
#
_symmetry.space_group_name_H-M   'P 1'
#
loop_
_entity.id
_entity.type
_entity.pdbx_description
1 polymer ?
#
loop_
_entity_poly.entity_id
_entity_poly.type
_entity_poly.pdbx_seq_one_letter_code
_entity_poly.pdbx_strand_id
1 'polypeptide(L)'
;MGFLTEIDKNELSNVIFSAETLAWISDVRQLKTLRKELRRRFNKVEIYFYIRRQDLLVVSHNQEASKGRPSRVFYGNQSVALPKYMAEFDEYLDYHSKLSMWGDLFGDESIKVRIFEEKKLVDGNVVADFLYASGLDLTPRLLQSNQSLGREKVLLSHYMLDAGVPVEVRKKVLEFIEDSERLKPSKQEAQEFYAHYRSSNIALNNRFNVSEKESIFSDNFDSYPEVSGDLWDANSVGRAVYGLINVLLDQDIIDSPLA
;
A
#
# COMPACT_ATOMS: atom_id res chain seq x y z
N MET A 1 16.38 12.02 -5.59
CA MET A 1 17.85 12.21 -5.68
C MET A 1 18.52 12.52 -4.35
N GLY A 2 17.83 13.01 -3.31
CA GLY A 2 18.47 13.34 -2.02
C GLY A 2 19.26 12.21 -1.36
N PHE A 3 18.78 10.96 -1.45
CA PHE A 3 19.46 9.81 -0.83
C PHE A 3 20.83 9.51 -1.45
N LEU A 4 21.04 9.78 -2.75
CA LEU A 4 22.34 9.55 -3.39
C LEU A 4 23.41 10.50 -2.84
N THR A 5 23.02 11.73 -2.50
CA THR A 5 23.90 12.69 -1.83
C THR A 5 24.27 12.24 -0.43
N GLU A 6 23.35 11.57 0.28
CA GLU A 6 23.62 11.04 1.62
C GLU A 6 24.59 9.86 1.57
N ILE A 7 24.46 8.98 0.57
CA ILE A 7 25.42 7.89 0.33
C ILE A 7 26.83 8.45 0.07
N ASP A 8 26.94 9.44 -0.81
CA ASP A 8 28.24 10.04 -1.17
C ASP A 8 28.95 10.71 0.02
N LYS A 9 28.18 11.23 0.99
CA LYS A 9 28.73 11.91 2.18
C LYS A 9 29.28 10.97 3.25
N ASN A 10 28.78 9.74 3.31
CA ASN A 10 29.04 8.84 4.44
C ASN A 10 30.01 7.69 4.10
N GLU A 11 30.57 7.65 2.88
CA GLU A 11 31.52 6.63 2.41
C GLU A 11 31.09 5.18 2.74
N LEU A 12 29.78 4.92 2.71
CA LEU A 12 29.21 3.64 3.13
C LEU A 12 29.45 2.55 2.07
N SER A 13 30.07 1.45 2.49
CA SER A 13 30.34 0.30 1.61
C SER A 13 29.10 -0.55 1.32
N ASN A 14 28.20 -0.67 2.31
CA ASN A 14 26.96 -1.42 2.21
C ASN A 14 25.80 -0.52 2.64
N VAL A 15 24.77 -0.42 1.82
CA VAL A 15 23.63 0.46 2.04
C VAL A 15 22.34 -0.32 1.86
N ILE A 16 21.46 -0.21 2.85
CA ILE A 16 20.06 -0.65 2.76
C ILE A 16 19.23 0.60 2.54
N PHE A 17 18.46 0.60 1.46
CA PHE A 17 17.53 1.68 1.14
C PHE A 17 16.15 1.11 0.89
N SER A 18 15.14 1.66 1.57
CA SER A 18 13.75 1.28 1.40
C SER A 18 12.92 2.53 1.17
N ALA A 19 12.16 2.54 0.08
CA ALA A 19 11.22 3.62 -0.21
C ALA A 19 10.11 3.09 -1.12
N GLU A 20 8.86 3.24 -0.67
CA GLU A 20 7.68 2.88 -1.46
C GLU A 20 7.66 3.59 -2.81
N THR A 21 8.15 4.84 -2.87
CA THR A 21 8.29 5.66 -4.10
C THR A 21 9.07 4.98 -5.22
N LEU A 22 9.96 4.01 -4.92
CA LEU A 22 10.67 3.25 -5.96
C LEU A 22 9.71 2.39 -6.78
N ALA A 23 8.71 1.79 -6.14
CA ALA A 23 7.71 0.99 -6.83
C ALA A 23 6.82 1.84 -7.75
N TRP A 24 6.83 3.16 -7.63
CA TRP A 24 6.09 4.07 -8.50
C TRP A 24 6.85 4.48 -9.77
N ILE A 25 8.09 4.03 -9.96
CA ILE A 25 8.84 4.30 -11.21
C ILE A 25 8.21 3.50 -12.36
N SER A 26 7.54 4.17 -13.30
CA SER A 26 7.00 3.59 -14.55
C SER A 26 7.78 3.99 -15.81
N ASP A 27 8.63 5.02 -15.74
CA ASP A 27 9.47 5.44 -16.87
C ASP A 27 10.86 4.76 -16.87
N VAL A 28 11.10 3.94 -17.89
CA VAL A 28 12.38 3.25 -18.11
C VAL A 28 13.60 4.19 -18.15
N ARG A 29 13.44 5.46 -18.55
CA ARG A 29 14.52 6.46 -18.57
C ARG A 29 14.95 6.86 -17.16
N GLN A 30 13.99 7.03 -16.26
CA GLN A 30 14.26 7.28 -14.84
C GLN A 30 14.98 6.09 -14.23
N LEU A 31 14.52 4.87 -14.55
CA LEU A 31 15.14 3.65 -14.06
C LEU A 31 16.56 3.44 -14.58
N LYS A 32 16.82 3.74 -15.87
CA LYS A 32 18.19 3.76 -16.44
C LYS A 32 19.10 4.74 -15.72
N THR A 33 18.58 5.92 -15.37
CA THR A 33 19.33 6.93 -14.61
C THR A 33 19.67 6.41 -13.21
N LEU A 34 18.68 5.86 -12.51
CA LEU A 34 18.88 5.24 -11.19
C LEU A 34 19.94 4.12 -11.26
N ARG A 35 19.82 3.20 -12.22
CA ARG A 35 20.78 2.12 -12.42
C ARG A 35 22.20 2.64 -12.63
N LYS A 36 22.37 3.65 -13.48
CA LYS A 36 23.69 4.27 -13.74
C LYS A 36 24.30 4.80 -12.44
N GLU A 37 23.51 5.53 -11.66
CA GLU A 37 23.98 6.11 -10.39
C GLU A 37 24.31 5.05 -9.34
N LEU A 38 23.52 3.97 -9.25
CA LEU A 38 23.77 2.88 -8.32
C LEU A 38 25.01 2.07 -8.73
N ARG A 39 25.16 1.71 -10.01
CA ARG A 39 26.34 0.96 -10.50
C ARG A 39 27.65 1.73 -10.43
N ARG A 40 27.61 3.07 -10.35
CA ARG A 40 28.80 3.89 -10.10
C ARG A 40 29.32 3.75 -8.66
N ARG A 41 28.45 3.38 -7.73
CA ARG A 41 28.72 3.35 -6.28
C ARG A 41 28.83 1.93 -5.72
N PHE A 42 28.04 1.01 -6.27
CA PHE A 42 27.92 -0.35 -5.76
C PHE A 42 28.24 -1.36 -6.86
N ASN A 43 29.06 -2.35 -6.50
CA ASN A 43 29.40 -3.48 -7.36
C ASN A 43 28.26 -4.51 -7.44
N LYS A 44 27.40 -4.57 -6.43
CA LYS A 44 26.25 -5.47 -6.32
C LYS A 44 25.04 -4.67 -5.88
N VAL A 45 23.92 -4.87 -6.57
CA VAL A 45 22.62 -4.29 -6.23
C VAL A 45 21.61 -5.42 -6.19
N GLU A 46 20.97 -5.60 -5.04
CA GLU A 46 19.83 -6.51 -4.86
C GLU A 46 18.59 -5.68 -4.58
N ILE A 47 17.47 -6.06 -5.19
CA ILE A 47 16.23 -5.30 -5.20
C ILE A 47 15.13 -6.21 -4.71
N TYR A 48 14.55 -5.89 -3.56
CA TYR A 48 13.52 -6.69 -2.92
C TYR A 48 12.15 -6.08 -3.19
N PHE A 49 11.30 -6.81 -3.91
CA PHE A 49 9.90 -6.46 -4.13
C PHE A 49 9.02 -7.31 -3.24
N TYR A 50 8.34 -6.65 -2.30
CA TYR A 50 7.28 -7.26 -1.49
C TYR A 50 5.94 -7.02 -2.17
N ILE A 51 5.38 -8.07 -2.78
CA ILE A 51 4.11 -8.01 -3.49
C ILE A 51 2.98 -8.62 -2.67
N ARG A 52 1.81 -8.01 -2.76
CA ARG A 52 0.56 -8.46 -2.14
C ARG A 52 -0.48 -8.66 -3.24
N ARG A 53 -1.42 -9.59 -3.05
CA ARG A 53 -2.51 -9.81 -4.01
C ARG A 53 -3.24 -8.50 -4.29
N GLN A 54 -3.52 -8.21 -5.56
CA GLN A 54 -3.86 -6.87 -6.02
C GLN A 54 -5.11 -6.29 -5.35
N ASP A 55 -6.17 -7.10 -5.14
CA ASP A 55 -7.36 -6.70 -4.38
C ASP A 55 -7.01 -6.29 -2.94
N LEU A 56 -6.21 -7.10 -2.24
CA LEU A 56 -5.80 -6.83 -0.86
C LEU A 56 -4.90 -5.59 -0.76
N LEU A 57 -4.02 -5.39 -1.75
CA LEU A 57 -3.15 -4.23 -1.81
C LEU A 57 -3.96 -2.96 -2.01
N VAL A 58 -4.90 -2.95 -2.95
CA VAL A 58 -5.70 -1.77 -3.26
C VAL A 58 -6.63 -1.41 -2.10
N VAL A 59 -7.25 -2.38 -1.44
CA VAL A 59 -8.01 -2.15 -0.18
C VAL A 59 -7.12 -1.48 0.87
N SER A 60 -5.89 -1.96 1.03
CA SER A 60 -4.91 -1.38 1.97
C SER A 60 -4.50 0.04 1.57
N HIS A 61 -4.21 0.29 0.30
CA HIS A 61 -3.83 1.61 -0.20
C HIS A 61 -4.96 2.63 -0.11
N ASN A 62 -6.20 2.19 -0.33
CA ASN A 62 -7.38 3.02 -0.20
C ASN A 62 -7.61 3.45 1.26
N GLN A 63 -7.35 2.55 2.22
CA GLN A 63 -7.33 2.91 3.64
C GLN A 63 -6.22 3.91 3.99
N GLU A 64 -5.03 3.79 3.39
CA GLU A 64 -3.98 4.80 3.59
C GLU A 64 -4.32 6.13 2.90
N ALA A 65 -5.03 6.10 1.77
CA ALA A 65 -5.52 7.30 1.08
C ALA A 65 -6.50 8.08 1.97
N SER A 66 -7.35 7.39 2.74
CA SER A 66 -8.24 8.02 3.73
C SER A 66 -7.48 8.76 4.84
N LYS A 67 -6.19 8.45 5.05
CA LYS A 67 -5.29 9.15 5.99
C LYS A 67 -4.51 10.28 5.33
N GLY A 68 -4.78 10.59 4.05
CA GLY A 68 -4.09 11.62 3.28
C GLY A 68 -2.71 11.22 2.76
N ARG A 69 -2.42 9.91 2.64
CA ARG A 69 -1.12 9.40 2.15
C ARG A 69 -0.98 9.51 0.62
N PRO A 70 0.24 9.34 0.07
CA PRO A 70 0.50 9.45 -1.37
C PRO A 70 -0.36 8.53 -2.26
N SER A 71 -0.82 7.37 -1.74
CA SER A 71 -1.72 6.46 -2.45
C SER A 71 -3.00 7.15 -2.95
N ARG A 72 -3.44 8.23 -2.27
CA ARG A 72 -4.56 9.08 -2.70
C ARG A 72 -4.40 9.62 -4.12
N VAL A 73 -3.18 10.00 -4.52
CA VAL A 73 -2.92 10.58 -5.84
C VAL A 73 -3.23 9.57 -6.95
N PHE A 74 -3.05 8.28 -6.66
CA PHE A 74 -3.20 7.22 -7.64
C PHE A 74 -4.59 6.58 -7.65
N TYR A 75 -5.17 6.28 -6.47
CA TYR A 75 -6.47 5.61 -6.37
C TYR A 75 -7.66 6.58 -6.18
N GLY A 76 -7.38 7.87 -5.98
CA GLY A 76 -8.39 8.89 -5.70
C GLY A 76 -8.96 8.83 -4.28
N ASN A 77 -10.13 9.44 -4.10
CA ASN A 77 -10.86 9.59 -2.83
C ASN A 77 -12.21 8.86 -2.85
N GLN A 78 -12.29 7.70 -3.50
CA GLN A 78 -13.57 7.00 -3.58
C GLN A 78 -13.95 6.46 -2.19
N SER A 79 -15.11 6.86 -1.68
CA SER A 79 -15.70 6.34 -0.43
C SER A 79 -16.25 4.92 -0.61
N VAL A 80 -15.41 4.01 -1.06
CA VAL A 80 -15.67 2.58 -1.31
C VAL A 80 -14.54 1.74 -0.76
N ALA A 81 -14.72 0.45 -0.58
CA ALA A 81 -13.71 -0.46 -0.05
C ALA A 81 -12.62 -0.76 -1.08
N LEU A 82 -13.06 -0.99 -2.31
CA LEU A 82 -12.22 -1.29 -3.46
C LEU A 82 -12.61 -0.35 -4.61
N PRO A 83 -11.74 0.59 -4.99
CA PRO A 83 -11.94 1.41 -6.17
C PRO A 83 -12.17 0.55 -7.42
N LYS A 84 -13.04 1.03 -8.32
CA LYS A 84 -13.24 0.37 -9.62
C LYS A 84 -11.92 0.33 -10.39
N TYR A 85 -11.69 -0.77 -11.10
CA TYR A 85 -10.52 -0.91 -11.97
C TYR A 85 -10.44 0.26 -12.97
N MET A 86 -9.22 0.79 -13.11
CA MET A 86 -8.84 1.78 -14.10
C MET A 86 -7.52 1.33 -14.74
N ALA A 87 -7.36 1.55 -16.06
CA ALA A 87 -6.20 1.05 -16.81
C ALA A 87 -4.87 1.63 -16.29
N GLU A 88 -4.91 2.83 -15.73
CA GLU A 88 -3.78 3.49 -15.10
C GLU A 88 -3.24 2.70 -13.90
N PHE A 89 -4.07 1.86 -13.27
CA PHE A 89 -3.63 1.01 -12.16
C PHE A 89 -2.59 -0.03 -12.58
N ASP A 90 -2.56 -0.40 -13.87
CA ASP A 90 -1.60 -1.36 -14.41
C ASP A 90 -0.15 -0.87 -14.27
N GLU A 91 0.09 0.45 -14.22
CA GLU A 91 1.42 1.02 -13.99
C GLU A 91 2.06 0.58 -12.65
N TYR A 92 1.23 0.12 -11.70
CA TYR A 92 1.65 -0.36 -10.40
C TYR A 92 1.28 -1.83 -10.16
N LEU A 93 0.08 -2.26 -10.60
CA LEU A 93 -0.51 -3.56 -10.24
C LEU A 93 -0.22 -4.69 -11.25
N ASP A 94 0.18 -4.37 -12.49
CA ASP A 94 0.74 -5.37 -13.41
C ASP A 94 2.19 -5.68 -12.99
N TYR A 95 2.32 -6.58 -12.03
CA TYR A 95 3.62 -6.94 -11.48
C TYR A 95 4.56 -7.55 -12.52
N HIS A 96 4.05 -8.33 -13.48
CA HIS A 96 4.90 -8.87 -14.54
C HIS A 96 5.54 -7.76 -15.37
N SER A 97 4.74 -6.84 -15.91
CA SER A 97 5.26 -5.72 -16.71
C SER A 97 6.19 -4.85 -15.87
N LYS A 98 5.80 -4.54 -14.64
CA LYS A 98 6.58 -3.73 -13.71
C LYS A 98 7.94 -4.34 -13.41
N LEU A 99 7.97 -5.55 -12.86
CA LEU A 99 9.22 -6.19 -12.42
C LEU A 99 10.05 -6.65 -13.60
N SER A 100 9.46 -6.93 -14.76
CA SER A 100 10.20 -7.16 -16.01
C SER A 100 11.06 -5.96 -16.39
N MET A 101 10.52 -4.74 -16.30
CA MET A 101 11.31 -3.52 -16.56
C MET A 101 12.53 -3.41 -15.62
N TRP A 102 12.39 -3.82 -14.36
CA TRP A 102 13.49 -3.86 -13.40
C TRP A 102 14.49 -4.98 -13.71
N GLY A 103 14.00 -6.19 -13.98
CA GLY A 103 14.82 -7.35 -14.35
C GLY A 103 15.62 -7.13 -15.63
N ASP A 104 15.01 -6.58 -16.68
CA ASP A 104 15.66 -6.28 -17.96
C ASP A 104 16.84 -5.31 -17.82
N LEU A 105 16.79 -4.41 -16.82
CA LEU A 105 17.84 -3.43 -16.58
C LEU A 105 18.88 -3.92 -15.56
N PHE A 106 18.45 -4.46 -14.42
CA PHE A 106 19.36 -4.83 -13.34
C PHE A 106 19.91 -6.26 -13.48
N GLY A 107 19.20 -7.14 -14.17
CA GLY A 107 19.40 -8.59 -14.17
C GLY A 107 18.34 -9.27 -13.30
N ASP A 108 17.77 -10.38 -13.76
CA ASP A 108 16.75 -11.12 -13.00
C ASP A 108 17.31 -11.65 -11.67
N GLU A 109 18.60 -11.95 -11.61
CA GLU A 109 19.33 -12.36 -10.41
C GLU A 109 19.36 -11.28 -9.32
N SER A 110 19.27 -10.01 -9.71
CA SER A 110 19.20 -8.86 -8.80
C SER A 110 17.81 -8.67 -8.23
N ILE A 111 16.75 -9.26 -8.81
CA ILE A 111 15.37 -9.08 -8.37
C ILE A 111 14.97 -10.21 -7.41
N LYS A 112 14.54 -9.84 -6.20
CA LYS A 112 14.08 -10.75 -5.16
C LYS A 112 12.60 -10.46 -4.88
N VAL A 113 11.72 -11.32 -5.38
CA VAL A 113 10.27 -11.18 -5.19
C VAL A 113 9.84 -11.96 -3.95
N ARG A 114 9.11 -11.29 -3.06
CA ARG A 114 8.65 -11.82 -1.77
C ARG A 114 7.15 -11.59 -1.65
N ILE A 115 6.43 -12.52 -1.03
CA ILE A 115 4.98 -12.43 -0.83
C ILE A 115 4.71 -11.76 0.51
N PHE A 116 4.05 -10.60 0.49
CA PHE A 116 3.65 -9.85 1.68
C PHE A 116 2.33 -10.39 2.26
N GLU A 117 2.41 -11.61 2.79
CA GLU A 117 1.35 -12.28 3.54
C GLU A 117 1.94 -12.80 4.84
N GLU A 118 1.25 -12.57 5.97
CA GLU A 118 1.75 -12.94 7.31
C GLU A 118 2.23 -14.39 7.37
N LYS A 119 1.48 -15.32 6.79
CA LYS A 119 1.83 -16.75 6.78
C LYS A 119 3.01 -17.12 5.86
N LYS A 120 3.46 -16.18 5.03
CA LYS A 120 4.57 -16.35 4.07
C LYS A 120 5.83 -15.62 4.52
N LEU A 121 5.70 -14.64 5.42
CA LEU A 121 6.82 -13.91 6.01
C LEU A 121 7.43 -14.68 7.17
N VAL A 122 8.76 -14.61 7.32
CA VAL A 122 9.46 -15.10 8.52
C VAL A 122 8.87 -14.44 9.77
N ASP A 123 8.43 -15.27 10.73
CA ASP A 123 7.77 -14.85 11.97
C ASP A 123 6.59 -13.88 11.77
N GLY A 124 5.94 -13.90 10.59
CA GLY A 124 4.88 -12.96 10.26
C GLY A 124 5.33 -11.52 10.09
N ASN A 125 6.64 -11.27 9.96
CA ASN A 125 7.22 -9.94 9.98
C ASN A 125 8.06 -9.65 8.73
N VAL A 126 7.76 -8.54 8.05
CA VAL A 126 8.46 -8.16 6.81
C VAL A 126 9.93 -7.81 7.02
N VAL A 127 10.28 -7.24 8.19
CA VAL A 127 11.66 -6.88 8.49
C VAL A 127 12.47 -8.15 8.79
N ALA A 128 11.93 -9.07 9.58
CA ALA A 128 12.56 -10.37 9.83
C ALA A 128 12.74 -11.15 8.52
N ASP A 129 11.71 -11.15 7.66
CA ASP A 129 11.76 -11.78 6.34
C ASP A 129 12.83 -11.15 5.42
N PHE A 130 12.93 -9.82 5.40
CA PHE A 130 13.96 -9.12 4.64
C PHE A 130 15.37 -9.46 5.13
N LEU A 131 15.59 -9.48 6.45
CA LEU A 131 16.89 -9.81 7.03
C LEU A 131 17.29 -11.24 6.70
N TYR A 132 16.36 -12.19 6.83
CA TYR A 132 16.55 -13.57 6.39
C TYR A 132 16.87 -13.66 4.89
N ALA A 133 16.09 -12.99 4.03
CA ALA A 133 16.24 -13.05 2.59
C ALA A 133 17.48 -12.31 2.05
N SER A 134 18.04 -11.37 2.81
CA SER A 134 19.29 -10.66 2.51
C SER A 134 20.52 -11.30 3.16
N GLY A 135 20.32 -12.28 4.06
CA GLY A 135 21.41 -12.90 4.82
C GLY A 135 22.06 -11.95 5.83
N LEU A 136 21.36 -10.89 6.24
CA LEU A 136 21.86 -9.93 7.21
C LEU A 136 21.55 -10.41 8.62
N ASP A 137 22.60 -10.53 9.44
CA ASP A 137 22.50 -10.87 10.85
C ASP A 137 22.29 -9.61 11.69
N LEU A 138 21.04 -9.14 11.72
CA LEU A 138 20.61 -8.00 12.52
C LEU A 138 19.40 -8.40 13.36
N THR A 139 19.29 -7.85 14.57
CA THR A 139 18.09 -8.03 15.40
C THR A 139 17.08 -6.93 15.08
N PRO A 140 15.90 -7.25 14.50
CA PRO A 140 14.92 -6.23 14.19
C PRO A 140 14.30 -5.67 15.48
N ARG A 141 14.22 -4.34 15.58
CA ARG A 141 13.37 -3.70 16.58
C ARG A 141 11.94 -3.66 16.05
N LEU A 142 11.04 -4.40 16.68
CA LEU A 142 9.63 -4.39 16.32
C LEU A 142 9.00 -3.05 16.72
N LEU A 143 8.54 -2.31 15.73
CA LEU A 143 7.69 -1.14 15.91
C LEU A 143 6.31 -1.50 15.35
N GLN A 144 5.30 -1.52 16.21
CA GLN A 144 3.93 -1.57 15.72
C GLN A 144 3.56 -0.19 15.17
N SER A 145 3.38 -0.11 13.86
CA SER A 145 2.83 1.07 13.20
C SER A 145 1.92 0.63 12.06
N ASN A 146 0.97 1.50 11.70
CA ASN A 146 -0.10 1.26 10.71
C ASN A 146 -1.26 0.40 11.20
N GLN A 147 -1.91 0.82 12.29
CA GLN A 147 -3.23 0.29 12.61
C GLN A 147 -4.23 0.73 11.52
N SER A 148 -4.98 -0.25 11.03
CA SER A 148 -6.13 -0.04 10.15
C SER A 148 -7.24 0.68 10.93
N LEU A 149 -7.90 1.63 10.28
CA LEU A 149 -9.12 2.25 10.77
C LEU A 149 -10.35 1.35 10.47
N GLY A 150 -11.35 1.40 11.33
CA GLY A 150 -12.66 0.83 11.10
C GLY A 150 -13.41 1.50 9.95
N ARG A 151 -14.46 0.84 9.49
CA ARG A 151 -15.22 1.17 8.28
C ARG A 151 -15.69 2.63 8.24
N GLU A 152 -16.42 3.08 9.26
CA GLU A 152 -17.01 4.42 9.32
C GLU A 152 -15.92 5.50 9.28
N LYS A 153 -14.79 5.27 9.97
CA LYS A 153 -13.66 6.19 9.95
C LYS A 153 -13.06 6.32 8.56
N VAL A 154 -12.88 5.21 7.83
CA VAL A 154 -12.37 5.25 6.45
C VAL A 154 -13.34 6.01 5.54
N LEU A 155 -14.62 5.63 5.53
CA LEU A 155 -15.61 6.25 4.65
C LEU A 155 -15.79 7.75 4.95
N LEU A 156 -15.91 8.14 6.22
CA LEU A 156 -16.05 9.53 6.59
C LEU A 156 -14.78 10.33 6.29
N SER A 157 -13.61 9.75 6.47
CA SER A 157 -12.35 10.42 6.12
C SER A 157 -12.28 10.75 4.63
N HIS A 158 -12.72 9.85 3.75
CA HIS A 158 -12.80 10.11 2.32
C HIS A 158 -13.77 11.26 2.00
N TYR A 159 -14.97 11.26 2.58
CA TYR A 159 -15.91 12.37 2.40
C TYR A 159 -15.36 13.72 2.89
N MET A 160 -14.72 13.74 4.06
CA MET A 160 -14.12 14.96 4.60
C MET A 160 -12.92 15.45 3.77
N LEU A 161 -12.12 14.53 3.20
CA LEU A 161 -11.03 14.86 2.29
C LEU A 161 -11.55 15.45 0.98
N ASP A 162 -12.65 14.92 0.44
CA ASP A 162 -13.29 15.42 -0.77
C ASP A 162 -13.91 16.81 -0.55
N ALA A 163 -14.53 17.02 0.62
CA ALA A 163 -15.08 18.30 1.04
C ALA A 163 -14.03 19.34 1.46
N GLY A 164 -12.73 19.00 1.44
CA GLY A 164 -11.65 19.93 1.80
C GLY A 164 -11.57 20.30 3.28
N VAL A 165 -12.13 19.47 4.17
CA VAL A 165 -12.12 19.71 5.63
C VAL A 165 -10.67 19.70 6.16
N PRO A 166 -10.23 20.68 6.98
CA PRO A 166 -8.87 20.72 7.54
C PRO A 166 -8.50 19.47 8.37
N VAL A 167 -7.21 19.10 8.40
CA VAL A 167 -6.76 17.83 9.01
C VAL A 167 -7.02 17.76 10.51
N GLU A 168 -6.96 18.90 11.19
CA GLU A 168 -7.22 19.10 12.62
C GLU A 168 -8.68 18.78 12.95
N VAL A 169 -9.60 19.31 12.14
CA VAL A 169 -11.04 19.04 12.26
C VAL A 169 -11.31 17.56 11.98
N ARG A 170 -10.72 16.99 10.92
CA ARG A 170 -10.89 15.56 10.60
C ARG A 170 -10.45 14.67 11.76
N LYS A 171 -9.28 14.94 12.37
CA LYS A 171 -8.77 14.15 13.50
C LYS A 171 -9.76 14.17 14.67
N LYS A 172 -10.26 15.34 15.06
CA LYS A 172 -11.25 15.47 16.14
C LYS A 172 -12.55 14.74 15.83
N VAL A 173 -13.09 14.83 14.59
CA VAL A 173 -14.29 14.07 14.19
C VAL A 173 -14.07 12.57 14.38
N LEU A 174 -12.91 12.05 13.98
CA LEU A 174 -12.61 10.61 14.07
C LEU A 174 -12.38 10.10 15.50
N GLU A 175 -12.08 10.99 16.47
CA GLU A 175 -11.99 10.63 17.89
C GLU A 175 -13.35 10.28 18.49
N PHE A 176 -14.42 10.90 18.01
CA PHE A 176 -15.80 10.62 18.45
C PHE A 176 -16.45 9.42 17.76
N ILE A 177 -15.73 8.77 16.83
CA ILE A 177 -16.22 7.60 16.12
C ILE A 177 -15.55 6.36 16.72
N GLU A 178 -16.36 5.42 17.19
CA GLU A 178 -15.84 4.13 17.65
C GLU A 178 -15.28 3.34 16.47
N ASP A 179 -14.23 2.58 16.73
CA ASP A 179 -13.66 1.71 15.70
C ASP A 179 -14.57 0.51 15.48
N SER A 180 -15.01 0.33 14.24
CA SER A 180 -15.89 -0.74 13.81
C SER A 180 -15.12 -1.81 13.03
N GLU A 181 -15.85 -2.77 12.47
CA GLU A 181 -15.26 -3.73 11.54
C GLU A 181 -14.56 -3.04 10.36
N ARG A 182 -13.58 -3.73 9.76
CA ARG A 182 -12.83 -3.18 8.64
C ARG A 182 -13.71 -3.04 7.40
N LEU A 183 -13.54 -1.93 6.68
CA LEU A 183 -14.13 -1.76 5.36
C LEU A 183 -13.58 -2.83 4.40
N LYS A 184 -14.47 -3.62 3.80
CA LYS A 184 -14.15 -4.69 2.86
C LYS A 184 -15.07 -4.65 1.65
N PRO A 185 -14.57 -4.94 0.44
CA PRO A 185 -15.41 -5.13 -0.72
C PRO A 185 -16.18 -6.45 -0.59
N SER A 186 -17.16 -6.65 -1.45
CA SER A 186 -17.76 -7.97 -1.64
C SER A 186 -16.75 -8.96 -2.23
N LYS A 187 -17.03 -10.24 -2.02
CA LYS A 187 -16.30 -11.36 -2.62
C LYS A 187 -16.26 -11.24 -4.15
N GLN A 188 -17.40 -10.89 -4.76
CA GLN A 188 -17.51 -10.71 -6.21
C GLN A 188 -16.61 -9.57 -6.72
N GLU A 189 -16.66 -8.38 -6.09
CA GLU A 189 -15.81 -7.25 -6.49
C GLU A 189 -14.32 -7.59 -6.40
N ALA A 190 -13.90 -8.27 -5.33
CA ALA A 190 -12.50 -8.69 -5.17
C ALA A 190 -12.07 -9.72 -6.23
N GLN A 191 -12.94 -10.65 -6.60
CA GLN A 191 -12.70 -11.64 -7.65
C GLN A 191 -12.56 -10.98 -9.02
N GLU A 192 -13.51 -10.10 -9.37
CA GLU A 192 -13.51 -9.35 -10.63
C GLU A 192 -12.26 -8.49 -10.75
N PHE A 193 -11.89 -7.76 -9.69
CA PHE A 193 -10.68 -6.93 -9.68
C PHE A 193 -9.40 -7.77 -9.85
N TYR A 194 -9.26 -8.86 -9.10
CA TYR A 194 -8.07 -9.71 -9.18
C TYR A 194 -7.95 -10.43 -10.54
N ALA A 195 -9.07 -10.75 -11.19
CA ALA A 195 -9.08 -11.44 -12.48
C ALA A 195 -8.28 -10.69 -13.56
N HIS A 196 -8.23 -9.34 -13.51
CA HIS A 196 -7.40 -8.52 -14.40
C HIS A 196 -5.91 -8.85 -14.33
N TYR A 197 -5.42 -9.29 -13.16
CA TYR A 197 -3.99 -9.47 -12.89
C TYR A 197 -3.56 -10.93 -12.81
N ARG A 198 -4.48 -11.90 -12.89
CA ARG A 198 -4.15 -13.33 -12.74
C ARG A 198 -3.13 -13.80 -13.79
N SER A 199 -3.29 -13.38 -15.04
CA SER A 199 -2.35 -13.71 -16.13
C SER A 199 -0.97 -13.08 -15.90
N SER A 200 -0.93 -11.81 -15.46
CA SER A 200 0.30 -11.13 -15.06
C SER A 200 1.00 -11.86 -13.91
N ASN A 201 0.27 -12.29 -12.87
CA ASN A 201 0.84 -13.04 -11.75
C ASN A 201 1.45 -14.38 -12.20
N ILE A 202 0.83 -15.09 -13.14
CA ILE A 202 1.41 -16.32 -13.72
C ILE A 202 2.69 -16.00 -14.51
N ALA A 203 2.65 -14.99 -15.37
CA ALA A 203 3.81 -14.59 -16.17
C ALA A 203 4.99 -14.16 -15.28
N LEU A 204 4.72 -13.40 -14.21
CA LEU A 204 5.72 -13.04 -13.21
C LEU A 204 6.32 -14.28 -12.56
N ASN A 205 5.48 -15.26 -12.20
CA ASN A 205 5.96 -16.48 -11.58
C ASN A 205 6.84 -17.31 -12.50
N ASN A 206 6.46 -17.42 -13.78
CA ASN A 206 7.25 -18.12 -14.78
C ASN A 206 8.63 -17.48 -14.98
N ARG A 207 8.73 -16.15 -14.93
CA ARG A 207 9.99 -15.43 -15.10
C ARG A 207 10.89 -15.50 -13.86
N PHE A 208 10.34 -15.23 -12.68
CA PHE A 208 11.12 -15.05 -11.45
C PHE A 208 11.07 -16.24 -10.48
N ASN A 209 10.32 -17.30 -10.81
CA ASN A 209 10.15 -18.51 -10.00
C ASN A 209 9.83 -18.21 -8.52
N VAL A 210 8.81 -17.37 -8.30
CA VAL A 210 8.44 -16.82 -6.98
C VAL A 210 7.80 -17.89 -6.08
N SER A 211 7.05 -18.82 -6.67
CA SER A 211 6.37 -19.91 -5.98
C SER A 211 6.29 -21.18 -6.84
N GLU A 212 6.15 -22.33 -6.19
CA GLU A 212 5.97 -23.63 -6.87
C GLU A 212 4.60 -23.81 -7.54
N LYS A 213 3.64 -22.91 -7.28
CA LYS A 213 2.29 -22.96 -7.88
C LYS A 213 2.29 -22.31 -9.26
N GLU A 214 1.23 -22.48 -10.03
CA GLU A 214 1.08 -21.78 -11.31
C GLU A 214 1.01 -20.25 -11.12
N SER A 215 0.04 -19.78 -10.32
CA SER A 215 -0.07 -18.37 -9.92
C SER A 215 0.56 -18.14 -8.55
N ILE A 216 1.16 -16.96 -8.36
CA ILE A 216 1.80 -16.52 -7.11
C ILE A 216 0.79 -16.48 -5.96
N PHE A 217 -0.41 -15.97 -6.24
CA PHE A 217 -1.45 -15.79 -5.23
C PHE A 217 -2.56 -16.83 -5.35
N SER A 218 -3.17 -17.15 -4.22
CA SER A 218 -4.32 -18.05 -4.19
C SER A 218 -5.60 -17.35 -4.65
N ASP A 219 -6.46 -18.10 -5.33
CA ASP A 219 -7.79 -17.66 -5.74
C ASP A 219 -8.84 -17.86 -4.61
N ASN A 220 -8.41 -17.79 -3.34
CA ASN A 220 -9.29 -17.88 -2.17
C ASN A 220 -9.75 -16.48 -1.73
N PHE A 221 -11.05 -16.24 -1.73
CA PHE A 221 -11.69 -14.96 -1.38
C PHE A 221 -12.62 -15.07 -0.17
N ASP A 222 -12.54 -16.14 0.61
CA ASP A 222 -13.48 -16.45 1.71
C ASP A 222 -13.38 -15.49 2.90
N SER A 223 -12.35 -14.65 2.94
CA SER A 223 -12.21 -13.60 3.94
C SER A 223 -13.07 -12.35 3.65
N TYR A 224 -13.66 -12.26 2.46
CA TYR A 224 -14.56 -11.17 2.05
C TYR A 224 -16.03 -11.53 2.28
N PRO A 225 -16.86 -10.54 2.66
CA PRO A 225 -18.31 -10.71 2.76
C PRO A 225 -18.97 -10.87 1.38
N GLU A 226 -20.21 -11.35 1.35
CA GLU A 226 -21.00 -11.42 0.11
C GLU A 226 -21.48 -10.04 -0.36
N VAL A 227 -21.69 -9.11 0.58
CA VAL A 227 -22.12 -7.73 0.30
C VAL A 227 -21.02 -6.77 0.72
N SER A 228 -20.77 -5.76 -0.12
CA SER A 228 -19.76 -4.73 0.17
C SER A 228 -20.09 -3.95 1.43
N GLY A 229 -19.05 -3.62 2.20
CA GLY A 229 -19.14 -2.74 3.36
C GLY A 229 -19.35 -1.26 3.02
N ASP A 230 -19.55 -0.89 1.76
CA ASP A 230 -19.64 0.52 1.35
C ASP A 230 -20.96 1.19 1.76
N LEU A 231 -22.02 0.40 1.90
CA LEU A 231 -23.37 0.90 2.15
C LEU A 231 -23.54 1.37 3.59
N TRP A 232 -24.11 2.56 3.77
CA TRP A 232 -24.47 3.10 5.07
C TRP A 232 -25.86 2.62 5.49
N ASP A 233 -25.97 2.04 6.68
CA ASP A 233 -27.24 1.81 7.37
C ASP A 233 -27.58 2.96 8.34
N ALA A 234 -28.81 2.98 8.86
CA ALA A 234 -29.28 4.02 9.77
C ALA A 234 -28.41 4.17 11.04
N ASN A 235 -27.87 3.06 11.58
CA ASN A 235 -27.02 3.10 12.77
C ASN A 235 -25.65 3.72 12.44
N SER A 236 -25.05 3.34 11.32
CA SER A 236 -23.77 3.89 10.86
C SER A 236 -23.87 5.38 10.55
N VAL A 237 -24.97 5.82 9.91
CA VAL A 237 -25.25 7.25 9.70
C VAL A 237 -25.40 7.96 11.04
N GLY A 238 -26.16 7.38 11.98
CA GLY A 238 -26.34 7.93 13.32
C GLY A 238 -25.01 8.16 14.05
N ARG A 239 -24.09 7.19 14.00
CA ARG A 239 -22.74 7.33 14.56
C ARG A 239 -21.93 8.45 13.91
N ALA A 240 -21.93 8.55 12.58
CA ALA A 240 -21.22 9.62 11.87
C ALA A 240 -21.79 11.01 12.18
N VAL A 241 -23.12 11.14 12.19
CA VAL A 241 -23.81 12.40 12.55
C VAL A 241 -23.51 12.79 13.99
N TYR A 242 -23.55 11.85 14.93
CA TYR A 242 -23.19 12.09 16.33
C TYR A 242 -21.75 12.62 16.48
N GLY A 243 -20.78 12.01 15.79
CA GLY A 243 -19.40 12.49 15.78
C GLY A 243 -19.26 13.93 15.25
N LEU A 244 -19.96 14.26 14.16
CA LEU A 244 -19.97 15.62 13.59
C LEU A 244 -20.62 16.64 14.54
N ILE A 245 -21.74 16.29 15.18
CA ILE A 245 -22.41 17.16 16.15
C ILE A 245 -21.50 17.46 17.34
N ASN A 246 -20.78 16.47 17.89
CA ASN A 246 -19.88 16.71 19.02
C ASN A 246 -18.74 17.66 18.67
N VAL A 247 -18.20 17.59 17.46
CA VAL A 247 -17.20 18.56 16.98
C VAL A 247 -17.79 19.96 16.85
N LEU A 248 -19.04 20.10 16.41
CA LEU A 248 -19.72 21.40 16.37
C LEU A 248 -20.02 21.96 17.77
N LEU A 249 -20.15 21.10 18.79
CA LEU A 249 -20.37 21.50 20.18
C LEU A 249 -19.06 21.72 20.95
N ASP A 250 -17.93 21.28 20.41
CA ASP A 250 -16.59 21.52 20.95
C ASP A 250 -16.18 22.99 20.72
N GLN A 251 -16.31 23.81 21.77
CA GLN A 251 -16.05 25.25 21.73
C GLN A 251 -14.60 25.59 21.33
N ASP A 252 -13.65 24.69 21.57
CA ASP A 252 -12.24 24.89 21.20
C ASP A 252 -12.01 24.89 19.68
N ILE A 253 -12.99 24.46 18.87
CA ILE A 253 -12.92 24.45 17.40
C ILE A 253 -13.63 25.66 16.81
N ILE A 254 -14.74 26.10 17.41
CA ILE A 254 -15.53 27.25 16.94
C ILE A 254 -14.72 28.55 17.04
N ASP A 255 -13.90 28.68 18.08
CA ASP A 255 -13.10 29.88 18.34
C ASP A 255 -11.67 29.81 17.74
N SER A 256 -11.32 28.71 17.07
CA SER A 256 -10.04 28.60 16.36
C SER A 256 -10.14 29.33 15.02
N PRO A 257 -9.36 30.40 14.78
CA PRO A 257 -9.38 31.05 13.47
C PRO A 257 -8.89 30.02 12.45
N LEU A 258 -9.76 29.68 11.50
CA LEU A 258 -9.42 28.91 10.31
C LEU A 258 -8.21 29.58 9.64
N ALA A 259 -7.03 28.97 9.82
CA ALA A 259 -5.78 29.39 9.20
C ALA A 259 -5.60 28.73 7.83
#